data_AF-A0A2V6WSW3-F1
#
_entry.id   AF-A0A2V6WSW3-F1
#
_cell.length_a   1.000
_cell.length_b   1.000
_cell.length_c   1.000
_cell.angle_alpha   90.00
_cell.angle_beta   90.00
_cell.angle_gamma   90.00
#
_symmetry.space_group_name_H-M   'P 1'
#
loop_
_entity.id
_entity.type
_entity.pdbx_description
1 polymer ?
#
loop_
_entity_poly.entity_id
_entity_poly.type
_entity_poly.pdbx_seq_one_letter_code
_entity_poly.pdbx_strand_id
1 'polypeptide(L)'
;VFAARKIGNDQLPPVSPQPLPLDEAAEARRASRVGEQFGKVAPGVAQYTTDLLFRDLWLRPDLAPRDRSLVTVSALVASGQVAQIPYHLSRAMDNGLTQSQAAEALTHLAFYAGWPNVFSALPVAKDVFEKRSTGRP
;
A
#
# COMPACT_ATOMS: atom_id res chain seq x y z
N VAL A 1 -24.22 -14.62 20.63
CA VAL A 1 -24.69 -14.00 19.36
C VAL A 1 -24.63 -14.97 18.18
N PHE A 2 -23.47 -15.55 17.84
CA PHE A 2 -23.33 -16.48 16.71
C PHE A 2 -24.21 -17.75 16.81
N ALA A 3 -24.23 -18.42 17.98
CA ALA A 3 -25.11 -19.58 18.22
C ALA A 3 -26.61 -19.24 18.09
N ALA A 4 -27.03 -18.07 18.58
CA ALA A 4 -28.41 -17.58 18.45
C ALA A 4 -28.78 -17.25 16.99
N ARG A 5 -27.79 -16.97 16.14
CA ARG A 5 -27.94 -16.74 14.69
C ARG A 5 -27.70 -17.98 13.84
N LYS A 6 -27.45 -19.15 14.46
CA LYS A 6 -27.12 -20.43 13.79
C LYS A 6 -25.91 -20.36 12.83
N ILE A 7 -24.96 -19.46 13.11
CA ILE A 7 -23.72 -19.35 12.34
C ILE A 7 -22.68 -20.32 12.94
N GLY A 8 -22.34 -21.37 12.20
CA GLY A 8 -21.30 -22.34 12.54
C GLY A 8 -19.96 -22.04 11.86
N ASN A 9 -18.90 -22.78 12.22
CA ASN A 9 -17.55 -22.60 11.65
C ASN A 9 -17.51 -22.85 10.13
N ASP A 10 -18.41 -23.69 9.63
CA ASP A 10 -18.64 -24.02 8.22
C ASP A 10 -19.20 -22.84 7.40
N GLN A 11 -19.79 -21.85 8.08
CA GLN A 11 -20.37 -20.66 7.48
C GLN A 11 -19.44 -19.44 7.55
N LEU A 12 -18.25 -19.59 8.15
CA LEU A 12 -17.26 -18.53 8.16
C LEU A 12 -16.60 -18.42 6.77
N PRO A 13 -16.43 -17.20 6.23
CA PRO A 13 -15.69 -17.03 4.99
C PRO A 13 -14.27 -17.59 5.16
N PRO A 14 -13.69 -18.18 4.10
CA PRO A 14 -12.34 -18.72 4.16
C PRO A 14 -11.36 -17.61 4.54
N VAL A 15 -10.44 -17.93 5.47
CA VAL A 15 -9.41 -16.99 5.94
C VAL A 15 -8.55 -16.49 4.77
N SER A 16 -8.36 -17.33 3.74
CA SER A 16 -7.55 -17.02 2.56
C SER A 16 -8.41 -17.14 1.28
N PRO A 17 -8.90 -16.02 0.73
CA PRO A 17 -9.56 -16.00 -0.58
C PRO A 17 -8.56 -16.27 -1.70
N GLN A 18 -9.05 -16.54 -2.91
CA GLN A 18 -8.20 -16.67 -4.09
C GLN A 18 -7.45 -15.35 -4.37
N PRO A 19 -6.10 -15.35 -4.45
CA PRO A 19 -5.34 -14.13 -4.70
C PRO A 19 -5.59 -13.55 -6.11
N LEU A 20 -5.53 -12.22 -6.21
CA LEU A 20 -5.46 -11.49 -7.47
C LEU A 20 -4.18 -11.86 -8.24
N PRO A 21 -4.17 -11.70 -9.58
CA PRO A 21 -2.97 -11.91 -10.39
C PRO A 21 -1.81 -11.03 -9.93
N LEU A 22 -0.62 -11.62 -9.89
CA LEU A 22 0.63 -10.97 -9.55
C LEU A 22 1.45 -10.71 -10.81
N ASP A 23 1.96 -9.50 -10.99
CA ASP A 23 3.05 -9.25 -11.93
C ASP A 23 4.35 -9.83 -11.37
N GLU A 24 4.62 -11.09 -11.73
CA GLU A 24 5.80 -11.83 -11.27
C GLU A 24 7.12 -11.13 -11.62
N ALA A 25 7.18 -10.42 -12.75
CA ALA A 25 8.40 -9.73 -13.16
C ALA A 25 8.64 -8.48 -12.31
N ALA A 26 7.60 -7.69 -12.04
CA ALA A 26 7.69 -6.54 -11.13
C ALA A 26 8.02 -6.99 -9.71
N GLU A 27 7.43 -8.09 -9.25
CA GLU A 27 7.67 -8.63 -7.93
C GLU A 27 9.09 -9.17 -7.78
N ALA A 28 9.61 -9.91 -8.77
CA ALA A 28 11.00 -10.37 -8.77
C ALA A 28 11.99 -9.20 -8.69
N ARG A 29 11.75 -8.12 -9.46
CA ARG A 29 12.57 -6.90 -9.38
C ARG A 29 12.51 -6.25 -8.00
N ARG A 30 11.34 -6.17 -7.37
CA ARG A 30 11.17 -5.62 -6.03
C ARG A 30 11.89 -6.47 -4.98
N ALA A 31 11.69 -7.79 -5.01
CA ALA A 31 12.31 -8.74 -4.10
C ALA A 31 13.85 -8.73 -4.21
N SER A 32 14.41 -8.68 -5.43
CA SER A 32 15.86 -8.57 -5.64
C SER A 32 16.42 -7.31 -5.00
N ARG A 33 15.81 -6.14 -5.26
CA ARG A 33 16.26 -4.86 -4.68
C ARG A 33 16.26 -4.89 -3.15
N VAL A 34 15.19 -5.41 -2.53
CA VAL A 34 15.11 -5.51 -1.06
C VAL A 34 16.11 -6.52 -0.51
N GLY A 35 16.28 -7.67 -1.16
CA GLY A 35 17.23 -8.70 -0.75
C GLY A 35 18.68 -8.24 -0.84
N GLU A 36 19.06 -7.56 -1.92
CA GLU A 36 20.40 -7.00 -2.13
C GLU A 36 20.75 -5.92 -1.10
N GLN A 37 19.80 -5.01 -0.82
CA GLN A 37 20.05 -3.90 0.10
C GLN A 37 20.00 -4.32 1.58
N PHE A 38 19.04 -5.18 1.95
CA PHE A 38 18.70 -5.41 3.35
C PHE A 38 18.73 -6.88 3.78
N GLY A 39 18.91 -7.83 2.86
CA GLY A 39 18.91 -9.26 3.17
C GLY A 39 20.01 -9.69 4.16
N LYS A 40 21.17 -9.02 4.12
CA LYS A 40 22.26 -9.25 5.09
C LYS A 40 22.03 -8.57 6.45
N VAL A 41 21.18 -7.54 6.49
CA VAL A 41 20.88 -6.78 7.71
C VAL A 41 19.76 -7.46 8.49
N ALA A 42 18.66 -7.80 7.81
CA ALA A 42 17.47 -8.39 8.42
C ALA A 42 16.78 -9.36 7.42
N PRO A 43 17.30 -10.60 7.26
CA PRO A 43 16.79 -11.54 6.27
C PRO A 43 15.31 -11.89 6.48
N GLY A 44 14.86 -12.02 7.73
CA GLY A 44 13.45 -12.27 8.04
C GLY A 44 12.51 -11.16 7.56
N VAL A 45 12.93 -9.89 7.68
CA VAL A 45 12.13 -8.76 7.20
C VAL A 45 12.01 -8.79 5.68
N ALA A 46 13.11 -9.07 4.97
CA ALA A 46 13.09 -9.19 3.51
C ALA A 46 12.18 -10.35 3.04
N GLN A 47 12.23 -11.48 3.75
CA GLN A 47 11.37 -12.63 3.47
C GLN A 47 9.89 -12.30 3.72
N TYR A 48 9.53 -11.80 4.91
CA TYR A 48 8.14 -11.46 5.23
C TYR A 48 7.56 -10.38 4.33
N THR A 49 8.39 -9.44 3.86
CA THR A 49 7.98 -8.44 2.86
C THR A 49 7.53 -9.13 1.57
N THR A 50 8.20 -10.20 1.15
CA THR A 50 7.83 -10.94 -0.06
C THR A 50 6.64 -11.84 0.19
N ASP A 51 6.74 -12.73 1.17
CA ASP A 51 5.80 -13.84 1.32
C ASP A 51 4.45 -13.37 1.90
N LEU A 52 4.49 -12.57 2.96
CA LEU A 52 3.27 -12.16 3.68
C LEU A 52 2.65 -10.88 3.11
N LEU A 53 3.47 -9.97 2.58
CA LEU A 53 2.94 -8.72 2.03
C LEU A 53 2.61 -8.86 0.55
N PHE A 54 3.62 -9.03 -0.32
CA PHE A 54 3.42 -8.88 -1.76
C PHE A 54 2.90 -10.13 -2.48
N ARG A 55 3.12 -11.32 -1.92
CA ARG A 55 2.57 -12.59 -2.44
C ARG A 55 1.27 -13.04 -1.74
N ASP A 56 0.81 -12.32 -0.72
CA ASP A 56 -0.45 -12.62 -0.01
C ASP A 56 -1.30 -11.35 0.24
N LEU A 57 -1.01 -10.57 1.29
CA LEU A 57 -1.88 -9.47 1.75
C LEU A 57 -2.29 -8.49 0.63
N TRP A 58 -1.34 -8.10 -0.22
CA TRP A 58 -1.59 -7.16 -1.33
C TRP A 58 -2.43 -7.75 -2.47
N LEU A 59 -2.52 -9.07 -2.55
CA LEU A 59 -3.28 -9.79 -3.56
C LEU A 59 -4.67 -10.24 -3.08
N ARG A 60 -5.03 -10.00 -1.82
CA ARG A 60 -6.38 -10.34 -1.35
C ARG A 60 -7.45 -9.55 -2.14
N PRO A 61 -8.48 -10.21 -2.69
CA PRO A 61 -9.42 -9.60 -3.64
C PRO A 61 -10.51 -8.75 -2.98
N ASP A 62 -10.71 -8.88 -1.67
CA ASP A 62 -11.80 -8.21 -0.93
C ASP A 62 -11.67 -6.67 -0.93
N LEU A 63 -10.47 -6.16 -1.19
CA LEU A 63 -10.19 -4.74 -1.35
C LEU A 63 -9.38 -4.53 -2.63
N ALA A 64 -9.93 -3.75 -3.55
CA ALA A 64 -9.29 -3.48 -4.83
C ALA A 64 -7.89 -2.89 -4.64
N PRO A 65 -6.91 -3.19 -5.51
CA PRO A 65 -5.53 -2.67 -5.37
C PRO A 65 -5.45 -1.15 -5.22
N ARG A 66 -6.31 -0.42 -5.94
CA ARG A 66 -6.47 1.04 -5.85
C ARG A 66 -6.83 1.50 -4.44
N ASP A 67 -7.85 0.88 -3.84
CA ASP A 67 -8.34 1.24 -2.51
C ASP A 67 -7.37 0.78 -1.42
N ARG A 68 -6.76 -0.40 -1.56
CA ARG A 68 -5.68 -0.87 -0.67
C ARG A 68 -4.52 0.11 -0.64
N SER A 69 -4.16 0.67 -1.80
CA SER A 69 -3.10 1.66 -1.89
C SER A 69 -3.51 2.98 -1.25
N LEU A 70 -4.74 3.44 -1.47
CA LEU A 70 -5.28 4.65 -0.84
C LEU A 70 -5.23 4.55 0.69
N VAL A 71 -5.73 3.46 1.28
CA VAL A 71 -5.71 3.29 2.74
C VAL A 71 -4.28 3.20 3.29
N THR A 72 -3.36 2.59 2.53
CA THR A 72 -1.94 2.53 2.91
C THR A 72 -1.32 3.92 2.92
N VAL A 73 -1.49 4.71 1.86
CA VAL A 73 -0.97 6.09 1.79
C VAL A 73 -1.56 6.95 2.91
N SER A 74 -2.87 6.84 3.15
CA SER A 74 -3.53 7.56 4.25
C SER A 74 -2.95 7.20 5.61
N ALA A 75 -2.67 5.92 5.88
CA ALA A 75 -2.05 5.49 7.13
C ALA A 75 -0.60 6.00 7.28
N LEU A 76 0.17 6.01 6.19
CA LEU A 76 1.54 6.54 6.19
C LEU A 76 1.56 8.05 6.47
N VAL A 77 0.65 8.81 5.86
CA VAL A 77 0.49 10.25 6.14
C VAL A 77 0.07 10.45 7.60
N ALA A 78 -0.94 9.73 8.07
CA ALA A 78 -1.46 9.88 9.44
C ALA A 78 -0.43 9.54 10.53
N SER A 79 0.52 8.66 10.23
CA SER A 79 1.59 8.25 11.14
C SER A 79 2.90 9.02 10.93
N GLY A 80 2.94 10.01 10.03
CA GLY A 80 4.15 10.79 9.73
C GLY A 80 5.27 9.98 9.05
N GLN A 81 4.96 8.83 8.45
CA GLN A 81 5.93 7.92 7.81
C GLN A 81 6.28 8.36 6.37
N VAL A 82 6.75 9.60 6.24
CA VAL A 82 6.97 10.27 4.95
C VAL A 82 7.93 9.52 4.01
N ALA A 83 8.92 8.81 4.56
CA ALA A 83 9.90 8.06 3.77
C ALA A 83 9.28 6.93 2.93
N GLN A 84 8.11 6.42 3.32
CA GLN A 84 7.42 5.34 2.61
C GLN A 84 6.39 5.86 1.59
N ILE A 85 5.98 7.13 1.70
CA ILE A 85 4.95 7.73 0.84
C ILE A 85 5.33 7.67 -0.65
N PRO A 86 6.58 7.98 -1.10
CA PRO A 86 6.90 7.97 -2.53
C PRO A 86 6.58 6.65 -3.22
N TYR A 87 6.98 5.53 -2.61
CA TYR A 87 6.76 4.20 -3.18
C TYR A 87 5.27 3.84 -3.21
N HIS A 88 4.56 4.04 -2.10
CA HIS A 88 3.16 3.66 -1.99
C HIS A 88 2.22 4.58 -2.76
N LEU A 89 2.54 5.88 -2.88
CA LEU A 89 1.77 6.82 -3.70
C LEU A 89 1.95 6.52 -5.20
N SER A 90 3.18 6.25 -5.66
CA SER A 90 3.40 5.81 -7.04
C SER A 90 2.62 4.53 -7.35
N ARG A 91 2.68 3.52 -6.47
CA ARG A 91 1.87 2.31 -6.60
C ARG A 91 0.37 2.61 -6.60
N ALA A 92 -0.10 3.52 -5.75
CA ALA A 92 -1.52 3.90 -5.73
C ALA A 92 -1.96 4.44 -7.09
N MET A 93 -1.12 5.27 -7.72
CA MET A 93 -1.38 5.84 -9.03
C MET A 93 -1.28 4.79 -10.15
N ASP A 94 -0.34 3.84 -10.07
CA ASP A 94 -0.27 2.70 -11.00
C ASP A 94 -1.52 1.82 -10.90
N ASN A 95 -2.09 1.72 -9.70
CA ASN A 95 -3.37 1.04 -9.44
C ASN A 95 -4.60 1.88 -9.82
N GLY A 96 -4.44 3.08 -10.37
CA GLY A 96 -5.54 3.92 -10.88
C GLY A 96 -6.02 5.03 -9.94
N LEU A 97 -5.32 5.32 -8.84
CA LEU A 97 -5.58 6.55 -8.06
C LEU A 97 -5.15 7.77 -8.90
N THR A 98 -6.05 8.70 -9.15
CA THR A 98 -5.70 9.91 -9.91
C THR A 98 -4.92 10.89 -9.03
N GLN A 99 -4.14 11.79 -9.66
CA GLN A 99 -3.46 12.88 -8.94
C GLN A 99 -4.46 13.76 -8.17
N SER A 100 -5.63 14.04 -8.75
CA SER A 100 -6.68 14.80 -8.08
C SER A 100 -7.23 14.08 -6.85
N GLN A 101 -7.45 12.76 -6.92
CA GLN A 101 -7.89 11.96 -5.77
C GLN A 101 -6.82 11.89 -4.68
N ALA A 102 -5.54 11.80 -5.05
CA ALA A 102 -4.44 11.84 -4.09
C ALA A 102 -4.32 13.22 -3.40
N ALA A 103 -4.47 14.30 -4.15
CA ALA A 103 -4.49 15.67 -3.60
C ALA A 103 -5.66 15.85 -2.63
N GLU A 104 -6.87 15.41 -2.99
CA GLU A 104 -8.04 15.47 -2.11
C GLU A 104 -7.89 14.60 -0.85
N ALA A 105 -7.24 13.43 -0.95
CA ALA A 105 -6.93 12.63 0.23
C ALA A 105 -6.00 13.37 1.20
N LEU A 106 -4.96 14.05 0.70
CA LEU A 106 -4.08 14.88 1.54
C LEU A 106 -4.83 16.06 2.17
N THR A 107 -5.69 16.73 1.41
CA THR A 107 -6.56 17.81 1.92
C THR A 107 -7.47 17.28 3.04
N HIS A 108 -8.12 16.15 2.84
CA HIS A 108 -8.99 15.53 3.83
C HIS A 108 -8.21 15.14 5.10
N LEU A 109 -7.02 14.56 4.94
CA LEU A 109 -6.18 14.15 6.05
C LEU A 109 -5.65 15.33 6.87
N ALA A 110 -5.63 16.56 6.37
CA ALA A 110 -5.26 17.71 7.20
C ALA A 110 -6.18 17.81 8.41
N PHE A 111 -7.48 17.59 8.20
CA PHE A 111 -8.51 17.63 9.25
C PHE A 111 -8.45 16.45 10.23
N TYR A 112 -8.03 15.27 9.78
CA TYR A 112 -8.08 14.04 10.59
C TYR A 112 -6.74 13.59 11.17
N ALA A 113 -5.64 13.97 10.51
CA ALA A 113 -4.27 13.62 10.89
C ALA A 113 -3.42 14.83 11.28
N GLY A 114 -3.96 16.05 11.15
CA GLY A 114 -3.29 17.29 11.51
C GLY A 114 -2.45 17.88 10.38
N TRP A 115 -2.40 19.21 10.35
CA TRP A 115 -1.65 20.00 9.37
C TRP A 115 -0.16 19.60 9.30
N PRO A 116 0.57 19.39 10.41
CA PRO A 116 1.99 19.03 10.35
C PRO A 116 2.27 17.77 9.52
N ASN A 117 1.47 16.71 9.71
CA ASN A 117 1.61 15.45 8.98
C ASN A 117 1.42 15.64 7.47
N VAL A 118 0.40 16.41 7.07
CA VAL A 118 0.16 16.71 5.65
C VAL A 118 1.26 17.60 5.07
N PHE A 119 1.70 18.63 5.79
CA PHE A 119 2.80 19.48 5.32
C PHE A 119 4.13 18.73 5.19
N SER A 120 4.38 17.68 5.99
CA SER A 120 5.51 16.78 5.77
C SER A 120 5.32 15.86 4.56
N ALA A 121 4.09 15.50 4.21
CA ALA A 121 3.78 14.67 3.04
C ALA A 121 3.75 15.44 1.70
N LEU A 122 3.42 16.73 1.71
CA LEU A 122 3.29 17.54 0.49
C LEU A 122 4.55 17.56 -0.41
N PRO A 123 5.78 17.74 0.12
CA PRO A 123 6.98 17.73 -0.73
C PRO A 123 7.19 16.40 -1.44
N VAL A 124 7.04 15.28 -0.72
CA VAL A 124 7.23 13.94 -1.31
C VAL A 124 6.11 13.57 -2.29
N ALA A 125 4.88 14.05 -2.06
CA ALA A 125 3.79 13.87 -3.02
C ALA A 125 4.01 14.70 -4.30
N LYS A 126 4.46 15.96 -4.15
CA LYS A 126 4.85 16.83 -5.27
C LYS A 126 5.91 16.17 -6.15
N ASP A 127 6.96 15.62 -5.55
CA ASP A 127 8.04 14.94 -6.28
C ASP A 127 7.53 13.73 -7.08
N VAL A 128 6.59 12.95 -6.52
CA VAL A 128 5.96 11.83 -7.23
C VAL A 128 5.16 12.35 -8.43
N PHE A 129 4.38 13.40 -8.28
CA PHE A 129 3.59 13.97 -9.36
C PHE A 129 4.46 14.52 -10.49
N GLU A 130 5.55 15.22 -10.16
CA GLU A 130 6.49 15.80 -11.13
C GLU A 130 7.26 14.73 -11.93
N LYS A 131 7.68 13.64 -11.27
CA LYS A 131 8.33 12.51 -11.98
C LYS A 131 7.38 11.89 -13.01
N ARG A 132 6.11 11.71 -12.64
CA ARG A 132 5.10 11.11 -13.52
C ARG A 132 4.68 12.02 -14.68
N SER A 133 4.59 13.34 -14.46
CA SER A 133 4.22 14.29 -15.53
C SER A 133 5.31 14.46 -16.59
N THR A 134 6.57 14.26 -16.21
CA THR A 134 7.74 14.38 -17.11
C THR A 134 8.05 13.07 -17.86
N GLY A 135 7.25 12.01 -17.69
CA GLY A 135 7.50 10.70 -18.30
C GLY A 135 8.75 10.00 -17.77
N ARG A 136 9.30 10.45 -16.64
CA ARG A 136 10.46 9.82 -16.01
C ARG A 136 9.97 8.74 -15.04
N PRO A 137 10.43 7.49 -15.18
CA PRO A 137 10.05 6.41 -14.27
C PRO A 137 10.44 6.71 -12.81
#